data_AF-A0A855X5D0-F1
#
_entry.id   AF-A0A855X5D0-F1
#
_cell.length_a   1.000
_cell.length_b   1.000
_cell.length_c   1.000
_cell.angle_alpha   90.00
_cell.angle_beta   90.00
_cell.angle_gamma   90.00
#
_symmetry.space_group_name_H-M   'P 1'
#
loop_
_entity.id
_entity.type
_entity.pdbx_description
1 polymer ?
#
loop_
_entity_poly.entity_id
_entity_poly.type
_entity_poly.pdbx_seq_one_letter_code
_entity_poly.pdbx_strand_id
1 'polypeptide(L)'
;MTFKSIGGLAAVTVVIALLQLAGCSAIGYGLGSAIDGRQGAKGEIPESEWTSVSPGRSVQVYRDSGLFISGSFHGSSITYGTDYKKRYGDWQNADSTRHGIPAPGDSVILSFEKGGELAGQLIGYDKKYSGSVQSHSGRPADRRLAPMSRGTPEAELLIRNPNSSAPLQIPAKSLSSITGASGVDLSGSTLTELVVNQRMPIVSALVISSDSRVWEIPIDRTRSVVVTSEKGKAKWVGLGIGAACDVVLIVAIIAWGDAMDWGEGGIHGF
;
A
#
# COMPACT_ATOMS: atom_id res chain seq x y z
N MET A 1 67.59 -9.34 16.89
CA MET A 1 66.56 -8.74 16.00
C MET A 1 65.62 -9.84 15.55
N THR A 2 64.32 -9.54 15.55
CA THR A 2 63.24 -10.10 14.71
C THR A 2 62.74 -11.54 14.96
N PHE A 3 61.43 -11.72 14.76
CA PHE A 3 60.61 -12.95 14.79
C PHE A 3 59.72 -13.23 16.03
N LYS A 4 59.06 -12.22 16.62
CA LYS A 4 57.86 -12.47 17.47
C LYS A 4 56.57 -11.77 17.02
N SER A 5 56.61 -10.81 16.09
CA SER A 5 55.40 -10.05 15.69
C SER A 5 54.58 -10.65 14.53
N ILE A 6 55.04 -11.74 13.89
CA ILE A 6 54.39 -12.28 12.69
C ILE A 6 53.12 -13.10 13.04
N GLY A 7 53.10 -13.74 14.21
CA GLY A 7 51.97 -14.59 14.63
C GLY A 7 50.68 -13.80 14.89
N GLY A 8 50.78 -12.63 15.53
CA GLY A 8 49.61 -11.78 15.84
C GLY A 8 48.96 -11.21 14.58
N LEU A 9 49.77 -10.83 13.58
CA LEU A 9 49.26 -10.25 12.33
C LEU A 9 48.51 -11.30 11.50
N ALA A 10 49.01 -12.55 11.46
CA ALA A 10 48.33 -13.66 10.79
C ALA A 10 46.98 -13.97 11.44
N ALA A 11 46.92 -14.01 12.78
CA ALA A 11 45.67 -14.25 13.51
C ALA A 11 44.60 -13.17 13.24
N VAL A 12 44.98 -11.89 13.31
CA VAL A 12 44.07 -10.77 13.01
C VAL A 12 43.57 -10.84 11.57
N THR A 13 44.45 -11.18 10.62
CA THR A 13 44.08 -11.30 9.20
C THR A 13 43.10 -12.46 8.97
N VAL A 14 43.27 -13.60 9.66
CA VAL A 14 42.35 -14.74 9.59
C VAL A 14 40.99 -14.40 10.20
N VAL A 15 40.93 -13.68 11.32
CA VAL A 15 39.67 -13.23 11.92
C VAL A 15 38.92 -12.26 11.00
N ILE A 16 39.62 -11.29 10.39
CA ILE A 16 39.03 -10.36 9.42
C ILE A 16 38.54 -11.11 8.17
N ALA A 17 39.32 -12.06 7.65
CA ALA A 17 38.92 -12.87 6.50
C ALA A 17 37.71 -13.76 6.82
N LEU A 18 37.65 -14.36 8.01
CA LEU A 18 36.49 -15.14 8.46
C LEU A 18 35.24 -14.26 8.67
N LEU A 19 35.39 -13.02 9.16
CA LEU A 19 34.29 -12.06 9.25
C LEU A 19 33.76 -11.63 7.87
N GLN A 20 34.66 -11.49 6.87
CA GLN A 20 34.24 -11.20 5.50
C GLN A 20 33.58 -12.41 4.82
N LEU A 21 34.06 -13.64 5.08
CA LEU A 21 33.45 -14.88 4.60
C LEU A 21 32.12 -15.21 5.30
N ALA A 22 31.95 -14.81 6.56
CA ALA A 22 30.71 -14.97 7.32
C ALA A 22 29.57 -14.05 6.82
N GLY A 23 29.81 -13.21 5.80
CA GLY A 23 28.78 -12.37 5.19
C GLY A 23 28.33 -11.18 6.02
N CYS A 24 28.93 -10.95 7.19
CA CYS A 24 28.70 -9.79 8.07
C CYS A 24 29.40 -8.52 7.56
N SER A 25 29.39 -8.30 6.25
CA SER A 25 29.80 -7.00 5.72
C SER A 25 28.80 -5.95 6.21
N ALA A 26 29.26 -4.76 6.58
CA ALA A 26 28.39 -3.59 6.77
C ALA A 26 27.52 -3.30 5.52
N ILE A 27 27.88 -3.88 4.38
CA ILE A 27 27.13 -3.91 3.12
C ILE A 27 25.92 -4.88 3.18
N GLY A 28 26.00 -5.96 3.96
CA GLY A 28 24.91 -6.91 4.22
C GLY A 28 23.72 -6.30 4.97
N TYR A 29 23.93 -5.25 5.76
CA TYR A 29 22.83 -4.48 6.38
C TYR A 29 22.00 -3.69 5.35
N GLY A 30 22.62 -3.25 4.25
CA GLY A 30 21.91 -2.55 3.17
C GLY A 30 21.19 -3.49 2.22
N LEU A 31 21.85 -4.58 1.79
CA LEU A 31 21.27 -5.54 0.85
C LEU A 31 20.25 -6.49 1.48
N GLY A 32 20.42 -6.88 2.75
CA GLY A 32 19.44 -7.70 3.48
C GLY A 32 18.05 -7.04 3.53
N SER A 33 17.98 -5.72 3.77
CA SER A 33 16.72 -4.97 3.72
C SER A 33 16.10 -4.86 2.33
N ALA A 34 16.91 -4.93 1.27
CA ALA A 34 16.45 -4.90 -0.12
C ALA A 34 16.00 -6.28 -0.62
N ILE A 35 16.59 -7.36 -0.10
CA ILE A 35 16.27 -8.75 -0.47
C ILE A 35 15.07 -9.27 0.34
N ASP A 36 14.95 -8.94 1.62
CA ASP A 36 13.72 -9.19 2.41
C ASP A 36 12.49 -8.44 1.86
N GLY A 37 12.70 -7.39 1.06
CA GLY A 37 11.65 -6.67 0.36
C GLY A 37 11.00 -7.44 -0.81
N ARG A 38 11.63 -8.52 -1.31
CA ARG A 38 11.15 -9.22 -2.53
C ARG A 38 10.54 -10.60 -2.30
N GLN A 39 10.85 -11.31 -1.21
CA GLN A 39 10.40 -12.70 -1.00
C GLN A 39 9.22 -12.87 -0.04
N GLY A 40 8.53 -11.80 0.32
CA GLY A 40 7.40 -11.86 1.25
C GLY A 40 6.32 -10.82 1.01
N ALA A 41 5.88 -10.61 -0.25
CA ALA A 41 4.60 -9.93 -0.50
C ALA A 41 3.43 -10.83 -0.08
N LYS A 42 3.38 -11.21 1.20
CA LYS A 42 2.31 -11.99 1.83
C LYS A 42 1.05 -11.13 2.08
N GLY A 43 0.84 -10.04 1.34
CA GLY A 43 -0.17 -9.05 1.72
C GLY A 43 -0.49 -8.00 0.69
N GLU A 44 -0.28 -8.25 -0.61
CA GLU A 44 -1.00 -7.47 -1.61
C GLU A 44 -2.49 -7.76 -1.48
N ILE A 45 -3.25 -6.73 -1.18
CA ILE A 45 -4.68 -6.84 -0.96
C ILE A 45 -5.35 -6.63 -2.31
N PRO A 46 -6.24 -7.55 -2.73
CA PRO A 46 -7.00 -7.34 -3.95
C PRO A 46 -7.87 -6.08 -3.83
N GLU A 47 -8.13 -5.38 -4.93
CA GLU A 47 -8.89 -4.12 -4.94
C GLU A 47 -10.24 -4.21 -4.21
N SER A 48 -10.93 -5.36 -4.35
CA SER A 48 -12.19 -5.64 -3.66
C SER A 48 -12.10 -5.64 -2.13
N GLU A 49 -10.89 -5.76 -1.59
CA GLU A 49 -10.61 -5.83 -0.17
C GLU A 49 -9.90 -4.58 0.36
N TRP A 50 -9.61 -3.57 -0.46
CA TRP A 50 -8.96 -2.32 0.02
C TRP A 50 -9.80 -1.62 1.09
N THR A 51 -11.13 -1.67 0.96
CA THR A 51 -12.07 -1.12 1.96
C THR A 51 -12.14 -1.96 3.24
N SER A 52 -11.65 -3.20 3.22
CA SER A 52 -11.59 -4.07 4.41
C SER A 52 -10.38 -3.77 5.30
N VAL A 53 -9.40 -3.01 4.80
CA VAL A 53 -8.25 -2.57 5.60
C VAL A 53 -8.75 -1.67 6.72
N SER A 54 -8.49 -2.07 7.97
CA SER A 54 -8.90 -1.26 9.11
C SER A 54 -8.13 0.07 9.14
N PRO A 55 -8.78 1.21 9.46
CA PRO A 55 -8.08 2.46 9.71
C PRO A 55 -6.99 2.32 10.78
N GLY A 56 -5.92 3.12 10.68
CA GLY A 56 -4.74 3.08 11.52
C GLY A 56 -3.65 2.12 11.03
N ARG A 57 -3.95 1.17 10.14
CA ARG A 57 -2.98 0.17 9.67
C ARG A 57 -1.90 0.81 8.82
N SER A 58 -0.65 0.42 9.06
CA SER A 58 0.47 0.80 8.19
C SER A 58 0.35 0.09 6.83
N VAL A 59 0.29 0.87 5.76
CA VAL A 59 0.17 0.40 4.38
C VAL A 59 1.23 1.03 3.48
N GLN A 60 1.56 0.32 2.41
CA GLN A 60 2.25 0.85 1.24
C GLN A 60 1.29 0.81 0.07
N VAL A 61 1.09 1.95 -0.59
CA VAL A 61 0.23 2.07 -1.76
C VAL A 61 1.08 2.37 -2.97
N TYR A 62 1.10 1.43 -3.91
CA TYR A 62 1.81 1.52 -5.16
C TYR A 62 0.89 2.13 -6.21
N ARG A 63 1.38 3.16 -6.90
CA ARG A 63 0.67 3.86 -7.97
C ARG A 63 1.06 3.30 -9.33
N ASP A 64 0.25 3.52 -10.34
CA ASP A 64 0.56 3.07 -11.71
C ASP A 64 1.85 3.68 -12.26
N SER A 65 2.22 4.87 -11.78
CA SER A 65 3.51 5.52 -12.08
C SER A 65 4.75 4.74 -11.59
N GLY A 66 4.59 3.70 -10.78
CA GLY A 66 5.69 2.97 -10.12
C GLY A 66 6.16 3.59 -8.80
N LEU A 67 5.73 4.81 -8.49
CA LEU A 67 5.93 5.43 -7.17
C LEU A 67 5.06 4.76 -6.10
N PHE A 68 5.53 4.77 -4.85
CA PHE A 68 4.74 4.29 -3.71
C PHE A 68 4.68 5.34 -2.61
N ILE A 69 3.60 5.29 -1.82
CA ILE A 69 3.41 6.08 -0.60
C ILE A 69 3.25 5.10 0.56
N SER A 70 4.01 5.30 1.64
CA SER A 70 3.92 4.49 2.87
C SER A 70 3.34 5.36 3.98
N GLY A 71 2.40 4.84 4.76
CA GLY A 71 1.80 5.58 5.87
C GLY A 71 0.68 4.83 6.57
N SER A 72 -0.04 5.52 7.44
CA SER A 72 -1.22 4.99 8.13
C SER A 72 -2.47 5.17 7.27
N PHE A 73 -3.18 4.08 7.00
CA PHE A 73 -4.42 4.08 6.24
C PHE A 73 -5.57 4.65 7.06
N HIS A 74 -6.36 5.57 6.51
CA HIS A 74 -7.52 6.18 7.18
C HIS A 74 -8.87 5.73 6.62
N GLY A 75 -8.88 4.95 5.55
CA GLY A 75 -10.10 4.55 4.83
C GLY A 75 -10.10 5.03 3.38
N SER A 76 -11.25 4.88 2.73
CA SER A 76 -11.54 5.54 1.47
C SER A 76 -12.35 6.80 1.71
N SER A 77 -12.09 7.84 0.94
CA SER A 77 -12.89 9.06 0.88
C SER A 77 -13.37 9.33 -0.53
N ILE A 78 -14.46 10.08 -0.65
CA ILE A 78 -14.90 10.58 -1.95
C ILE A 78 -14.29 11.96 -2.15
N THR A 79 -13.46 12.10 -3.18
CA THR A 79 -12.74 13.35 -3.45
C THR A 79 -13.55 14.19 -4.44
N TYR A 80 -14.35 15.13 -3.92
CA TYR A 80 -15.18 16.05 -4.74
C TYR A 80 -14.41 17.23 -5.35
N GLY A 81 -13.09 17.15 -5.38
CA GLY A 81 -12.20 18.28 -5.63
C GLY A 81 -11.93 18.61 -7.10
N THR A 82 -11.19 19.70 -7.28
CA THR A 82 -10.67 20.15 -8.58
C THR A 82 -9.82 19.09 -9.29
N ASP A 83 -9.14 18.22 -8.55
CA ASP A 83 -8.36 17.12 -9.13
C ASP A 83 -9.24 16.12 -9.89
N TYR A 84 -10.37 15.70 -9.33
CA TYR A 84 -11.29 14.78 -10.03
C TYR A 84 -11.82 15.41 -11.33
N LYS A 85 -12.30 16.66 -11.27
CA LYS A 85 -12.78 17.38 -12.45
C LYS A 85 -11.69 17.48 -13.53
N LYS A 86 -10.45 17.77 -13.12
CA LYS A 86 -9.31 17.82 -14.03
C LYS A 86 -9.04 16.45 -14.66
N ARG A 87 -8.97 15.38 -13.86
CA ARG A 87 -8.76 14.01 -14.36
C ARG A 87 -9.84 13.59 -15.35
N TYR A 88 -11.10 13.91 -15.04
CA TYR A 88 -12.23 13.65 -15.92
C TYR A 88 -12.13 14.44 -17.22
N GLY A 89 -11.81 15.74 -17.16
CA GLY A 89 -11.62 16.57 -18.36
C GLY A 89 -10.46 16.08 -19.22
N ASP A 90 -9.32 15.74 -18.62
CA ASP A 90 -8.17 15.15 -19.32
C ASP A 90 -8.57 13.83 -20.02
N TRP A 91 -9.37 13.00 -19.36
CA TRP A 91 -9.90 11.75 -19.92
C TRP A 91 -10.89 11.95 -21.06
N GLN A 92 -11.79 12.93 -20.95
CA GLN A 92 -12.79 13.24 -21.97
C GLN A 92 -12.13 13.83 -23.22
N ASN A 93 -11.12 14.70 -23.04
CA ASN A 93 -10.37 15.31 -24.14
C ASN A 93 -9.45 14.32 -24.87
N ALA A 94 -9.13 13.17 -24.27
CA ALA A 94 -8.29 12.16 -24.89
C ALA A 94 -8.99 11.38 -26.03
N ASP A 95 -10.32 11.46 -26.14
CA ASP A 95 -11.10 10.67 -27.11
C ASP A 95 -12.48 11.33 -27.34
N SER A 96 -12.70 11.81 -28.56
CA SER A 96 -13.90 12.58 -28.90
C SER A 96 -15.20 11.79 -28.77
N THR A 97 -15.15 10.45 -28.76
CA THR A 97 -16.34 9.61 -28.53
C THR A 97 -16.90 9.78 -27.11
N ARG A 98 -16.14 10.38 -26.19
CA ARG A 98 -16.50 10.59 -24.79
C ARG A 98 -17.22 11.92 -24.53
N HIS A 99 -17.33 12.81 -25.52
CA HIS A 99 -18.00 14.11 -25.34
C HIS A 99 -19.50 14.01 -25.03
N GLY A 100 -20.13 12.87 -25.32
CA GLY A 100 -21.54 12.61 -24.96
C GLY A 100 -21.75 12.26 -23.48
N ILE A 101 -20.69 11.88 -22.77
CA ILE A 101 -20.77 11.45 -21.37
C ILE A 101 -20.84 12.69 -20.46
N PRO A 102 -21.85 12.80 -19.58
CA PRO A 102 -22.00 13.98 -18.72
C PRO A 102 -20.80 14.22 -17.82
N ALA A 103 -20.37 15.47 -17.72
CA ALA A 103 -19.22 15.87 -16.90
C ALA A 103 -19.63 16.20 -15.45
N PRO A 104 -18.68 16.11 -14.49
CA PRO A 104 -18.90 16.55 -13.11
C PRO A 104 -19.31 18.04 -13.01
N GLY A 105 -20.55 18.28 -12.59
CA GLY A 105 -21.19 19.59 -12.52
C GLY A 105 -22.35 19.76 -13.49
N ASP A 106 -22.51 18.85 -14.45
CA ASP A 106 -23.61 18.90 -15.42
C ASP A 106 -24.95 18.57 -14.77
N SER A 107 -26.00 19.20 -15.26
CA SER A 107 -27.37 18.76 -14.98
C SER A 107 -27.67 17.50 -15.77
N VAL A 108 -28.20 16.48 -15.09
CA VAL A 108 -28.56 15.19 -15.67
C VAL A 108 -29.97 14.79 -15.27
N ILE A 109 -30.63 14.07 -16.18
CA ILE A 109 -31.88 13.36 -15.92
C ILE A 109 -31.57 11.86 -15.93
N LEU A 110 -31.99 11.17 -14.89
CA LEU A 110 -31.77 9.74 -14.71
C LEU A 110 -33.09 9.02 -14.89
N SER A 111 -33.11 8.08 -15.81
CA SER A 111 -34.26 7.21 -16.04
C SER A 111 -33.97 5.85 -15.41
N PHE A 112 -34.92 5.34 -14.60
CA PHE A 112 -34.75 4.08 -13.90
C PHE A 112 -35.39 2.91 -14.64
N GLU A 113 -34.82 1.72 -14.50
CA GLU A 113 -35.33 0.47 -15.09
C GLU A 113 -36.77 0.15 -14.64
N LYS A 114 -37.12 0.52 -13.42
CA LYS A 114 -38.47 0.33 -12.86
C LYS A 114 -39.42 1.49 -13.15
N GLY A 115 -39.03 2.39 -14.05
CA GLY A 115 -39.72 3.65 -14.32
C GLY A 115 -39.42 4.73 -13.28
N GLY A 116 -39.86 5.94 -13.61
CA GLY A 116 -39.55 7.15 -12.85
C GLY A 116 -38.28 7.83 -13.34
N GLU A 117 -38.19 9.13 -13.02
CA GLU A 117 -37.06 9.96 -13.39
C GLU A 117 -36.55 10.74 -12.16
N LEU A 118 -35.25 11.01 -12.14
CA LEU A 118 -34.63 11.88 -11.16
C LEU A 118 -33.72 12.89 -11.87
N ALA A 119 -34.02 14.17 -11.70
CA ALA A 119 -33.13 15.24 -12.11
C ALA A 119 -32.16 15.63 -10.98
N GLY A 120 -30.92 15.93 -11.34
CA GLY A 120 -29.92 16.42 -10.38
C GLY A 120 -28.65 16.92 -11.06
N GLN A 121 -27.66 17.28 -10.26
CA GLN A 121 -26.33 17.64 -10.74
C GLN A 121 -25.38 16.47 -10.57
N LEU A 122 -24.72 16.05 -11.64
CA LEU A 122 -23.71 15.01 -11.57
C LEU A 122 -22.52 15.49 -10.74
N ILE A 123 -22.15 14.72 -9.72
CA ILE A 123 -20.94 14.96 -8.94
C ILE A 123 -19.78 14.14 -9.49
N GLY A 124 -20.05 12.89 -9.86
CA GLY A 124 -19.06 12.01 -10.46
C GLY A 124 -19.49 10.55 -10.44
N TYR A 125 -18.53 9.71 -10.80
CA TYR A 125 -18.71 8.27 -10.96
C TYR A 125 -17.84 7.52 -9.96
N ASP A 126 -18.34 6.42 -9.43
CA ASP A 126 -17.61 5.64 -8.44
C ASP A 126 -17.77 4.13 -8.66
N LYS A 127 -16.84 3.38 -8.07
CA LYS A 127 -16.80 1.93 -8.11
C LYS A 127 -16.93 1.39 -6.69
N LYS A 128 -17.96 0.57 -6.48
CA LYS A 128 -18.22 -0.09 -5.20
C LYS A 128 -18.19 -1.59 -5.35
N TYR A 129 -17.84 -2.29 -4.30
CA TYR A 129 -17.89 -3.75 -4.27
C TYR A 129 -19.13 -4.18 -3.50
N SER A 130 -20.12 -4.74 -4.20
CA SER A 130 -21.30 -5.32 -3.55
C SER A 130 -20.94 -6.69 -2.98
N GLY A 131 -21.39 -6.99 -1.75
CA GLY A 131 -21.10 -8.26 -1.08
C GLY A 131 -20.04 -8.19 0.03
N SER A 132 -19.65 -7.00 0.50
CA SER A 132 -18.80 -6.88 1.69
C SER A 132 -19.43 -7.60 2.88
N VAL A 133 -18.72 -8.59 3.41
CA VAL A 133 -19.13 -9.42 4.54
C VAL A 133 -19.49 -8.53 5.72
N GLN A 134 -20.76 -8.57 6.16
CA GLN A 134 -21.13 -8.08 7.49
C GLN A 134 -20.23 -8.81 8.50
N SER A 135 -19.30 -8.08 9.11
CA SER A 135 -18.42 -8.60 10.15
C SER A 135 -19.29 -9.19 11.26
N HIS A 136 -19.46 -10.52 11.23
CA HIS A 136 -20.11 -11.24 12.30
C HIS A 136 -19.23 -11.10 13.54
N SER A 137 -19.69 -10.36 14.54
CA SER A 137 -19.01 -10.16 15.83
C SER A 137 -18.97 -11.43 16.72
N GLY A 138 -18.92 -12.61 16.11
CA GLY A 138 -18.87 -13.91 16.78
C GLY A 138 -17.45 -14.35 17.13
N ARG A 139 -17.32 -15.03 18.28
CA ARG A 139 -16.08 -15.47 18.93
C ARG A 139 -15.04 -16.11 17.98
N PRO A 140 -13.74 -15.84 18.17
CA PRO A 140 -12.67 -16.19 17.23
C PRO A 140 -12.25 -17.67 17.18
N ALA A 141 -12.80 -18.57 18.00
CA ALA A 141 -12.20 -19.89 18.21
C ALA A 141 -12.51 -20.96 17.14
N ASP A 142 -13.54 -20.79 16.29
CA ASP A 142 -13.98 -21.83 15.35
C ASP A 142 -14.16 -21.37 13.89
N ARG A 143 -13.56 -20.24 13.50
CA ARG A 143 -13.64 -19.75 12.10
C ARG A 143 -12.77 -20.59 11.16
N ARG A 144 -13.35 -21.66 10.61
CA ARG A 144 -13.02 -22.04 9.23
C ARG A 144 -13.44 -20.86 8.35
N LEU A 145 -12.47 -20.13 7.81
CA LEU A 145 -12.71 -19.06 6.85
C LEU A 145 -13.43 -19.70 5.66
N ALA A 146 -14.76 -19.55 5.61
CA ALA A 146 -15.49 -19.80 4.39
C ALA A 146 -14.83 -18.95 3.29
N PRO A 147 -14.65 -19.48 2.08
CA PRO A 147 -14.07 -18.69 0.99
C PRO A 147 -14.88 -17.40 0.88
N MET A 148 -14.24 -16.28 1.17
CA MET A 148 -14.88 -14.97 1.06
C MET A 148 -15.31 -14.84 -0.39
N SER A 149 -16.63 -14.77 -0.61
CA SER A 149 -17.17 -14.47 -1.93
C SER A 149 -16.62 -13.10 -2.32
N ARG A 150 -15.77 -13.05 -3.35
CA ARG A 150 -15.26 -11.78 -3.87
C ARG A 150 -16.45 -10.96 -4.33
N GLY A 151 -16.62 -9.79 -3.72
CA GLY A 151 -17.69 -8.88 -4.12
C GLY A 151 -17.58 -8.56 -5.60
N THR A 152 -18.71 -8.48 -6.29
CA THR A 152 -18.75 -8.03 -7.67
C THR A 152 -18.62 -6.51 -7.69
N PRO A 153 -17.68 -5.94 -8.46
CA PRO A 153 -17.61 -4.50 -8.64
C PRO A 153 -18.89 -4.01 -9.35
N GLU A 154 -19.46 -2.94 -8.84
CA GLU A 154 -20.63 -2.25 -9.36
C GLU A 154 -20.29 -0.77 -9.53
N ALA A 155 -20.79 -0.17 -10.61
CA ALA A 155 -20.68 1.25 -10.83
C ALA A 155 -21.79 2.00 -10.09
N GLU A 156 -21.46 3.15 -9.51
CA GLU A 156 -22.39 4.06 -8.88
C GLU A 156 -22.23 5.47 -9.47
N LEU A 157 -23.34 6.20 -9.55
CA LEU A 157 -23.35 7.63 -9.83
C LEU A 157 -23.56 8.38 -8.53
N LEU A 158 -22.85 9.49 -8.39
CA LEU A 158 -23.05 10.43 -7.30
C LEU A 158 -23.75 11.66 -7.85
N ILE A 159 -24.93 11.95 -7.30
CA ILE A 159 -25.81 13.01 -7.79
C ILE A 159 -26.13 13.94 -6.64
N ARG A 160 -26.02 15.25 -6.87
CA ARG A 160 -26.55 16.26 -5.95
C ARG A 160 -27.98 16.57 -6.32
N ASN A 161 -28.91 16.27 -5.41
CA ASN A 161 -30.26 16.80 -5.52
C ASN A 161 -30.24 18.28 -5.09
N PRO A 162 -30.88 19.22 -5.83
CA PRO A 162 -30.93 20.63 -5.45
C PRO A 162 -31.47 20.88 -4.03
N ASN A 163 -32.28 19.96 -3.50
CA ASN A 163 -32.89 20.06 -2.17
C ASN A 163 -32.09 19.32 -1.08
N SER A 164 -30.90 18.77 -1.38
CA SER A 164 -30.07 18.03 -0.43
C SER A 164 -28.62 18.49 -0.49
N SER A 165 -28.00 18.66 0.68
CA SER A 165 -26.56 18.89 0.79
C SER A 165 -25.74 17.60 0.64
N ALA A 166 -26.34 16.44 0.97
CA ALA A 166 -25.71 15.14 0.86
C ALA A 166 -25.88 14.56 -0.56
N PRO A 167 -24.81 14.00 -1.16
CA PRO A 167 -24.89 13.31 -2.44
C PRO A 167 -25.71 12.02 -2.33
N LEU A 168 -26.53 11.77 -3.34
CA LEU A 168 -27.22 10.50 -3.53
C LEU A 168 -26.33 9.55 -4.34
N GLN A 169 -26.12 8.34 -3.83
CA GLN A 169 -25.44 7.26 -4.55
C GLN A 169 -26.49 6.41 -5.27
N ILE A 170 -26.35 6.26 -6.59
CA ILE A 170 -27.30 5.54 -7.42
C ILE A 170 -26.57 4.41 -8.16
N PRO A 171 -26.90 3.14 -7.90
CA PRO A 171 -26.31 2.02 -8.63
C PRO A 171 -26.62 2.11 -10.12
N ALA A 172 -25.61 2.02 -10.98
CA ALA A 172 -25.77 2.10 -12.44
C ALA A 172 -26.73 1.02 -12.97
N LYS A 173 -26.77 -0.16 -12.34
CA LYS A 173 -27.70 -1.26 -12.68
C LYS A 173 -29.18 -0.94 -12.47
N SER A 174 -29.49 0.15 -11.75
CA SER A 174 -30.87 0.61 -11.54
C SER A 174 -31.33 1.59 -12.62
N LEU A 175 -30.43 2.03 -13.48
CA LEU A 175 -30.63 3.04 -14.50
C LEU A 175 -30.79 2.43 -15.88
N SER A 176 -31.83 2.83 -16.59
CA SER A 176 -32.00 2.55 -18.02
C SER A 176 -31.18 3.53 -18.85
N SER A 177 -31.21 4.82 -18.52
CA SER A 177 -30.39 5.85 -19.16
C SER A 177 -30.02 7.01 -18.24
N ILE A 178 -28.95 7.70 -18.63
CA ILE A 178 -28.48 8.95 -18.05
C ILE A 178 -28.39 9.94 -19.21
N THR A 179 -29.20 10.99 -19.16
CA THR A 179 -29.25 12.03 -20.20
C THR A 179 -28.65 13.32 -19.65
N GLY A 180 -27.58 13.80 -20.27
CA GLY A 180 -26.97 15.09 -19.96
C GLY A 180 -27.43 16.21 -20.88
N ALA A 181 -26.81 17.39 -20.76
CA ALA A 181 -27.09 18.54 -21.63
C ALA A 181 -26.78 18.30 -23.12
N SER A 182 -25.93 17.31 -23.43
CA SER A 182 -25.63 16.89 -24.81
C SER A 182 -26.80 16.19 -25.49
N GLY A 183 -27.81 15.72 -24.73
CA GLY A 183 -28.91 14.90 -25.23
C GLY A 183 -28.51 13.46 -25.59
N VAL A 184 -27.25 13.06 -25.34
CA VAL A 184 -26.80 11.68 -25.55
C VAL A 184 -27.15 10.85 -24.31
N ASP A 185 -27.84 9.75 -24.55
CA ASP A 185 -28.20 8.80 -23.49
C ASP A 185 -27.07 7.80 -23.25
N LEU A 186 -26.58 7.77 -22.01
CA LEU A 186 -25.66 6.76 -21.53
C LEU A 186 -26.43 5.69 -20.75
N SER A 187 -26.43 4.44 -21.24
CA SER A 187 -27.09 3.35 -20.53
C SER A 187 -26.35 2.96 -19.24
N GLY A 188 -27.09 2.44 -18.26
CA GLY A 188 -26.50 1.96 -17.00
C GLY A 188 -25.49 0.82 -17.19
N SER A 189 -25.66 -0.03 -18.21
CA SER A 189 -24.74 -1.12 -18.53
C SER A 189 -23.44 -0.61 -19.16
N THR A 190 -23.51 0.35 -20.11
CA THR A 190 -22.34 1.03 -20.67
C THR A 190 -21.55 1.75 -19.59
N LEU A 191 -22.24 2.45 -18.68
CA LEU A 191 -21.59 3.08 -17.54
C LEU A 191 -20.88 2.05 -16.65
N THR A 192 -21.54 0.93 -16.38
CA THR A 192 -20.95 -0.16 -15.59
C THR A 192 -19.68 -0.67 -16.25
N GLU A 193 -19.69 -0.90 -17.55
CA GLU A 193 -18.50 -1.33 -18.30
C GLU A 193 -17.36 -0.31 -18.18
N LEU A 194 -17.64 0.98 -18.36
CA LEU A 194 -16.63 2.04 -18.32
C LEU A 194 -15.98 2.16 -16.94
N VAL A 195 -16.78 2.12 -15.87
CA VAL A 195 -16.28 2.26 -14.49
C VAL A 195 -15.56 1.00 -14.02
N VAL A 196 -16.18 -0.18 -14.18
CA VAL A 196 -15.65 -1.44 -13.65
C VAL A 196 -14.31 -1.79 -14.31
N ASN A 197 -14.18 -1.54 -15.62
CA ASN A 197 -12.95 -1.77 -16.36
C ASN A 197 -11.94 -0.61 -16.25
N GLN A 198 -12.13 0.34 -15.33
CA GLN A 198 -11.26 1.49 -15.09
C GLN A 198 -10.99 2.31 -16.37
N ARG A 199 -11.95 2.33 -17.30
CA ARG A 199 -11.90 3.13 -18.52
C ARG A 199 -12.45 4.54 -18.32
N MET A 200 -12.85 4.89 -17.11
CA MET A 200 -13.30 6.22 -16.73
C MET A 200 -12.78 6.56 -15.32
N PRO A 201 -12.33 7.81 -15.06
CA PRO A 201 -11.89 8.23 -13.74
C PRO A 201 -13.01 8.13 -12.69
N ILE A 202 -12.66 7.69 -11.48
CA ILE A 202 -13.59 7.59 -10.36
C ILE A 202 -13.28 8.61 -9.25
N VAL A 203 -14.29 8.90 -8.44
CA VAL A 203 -14.23 9.89 -7.35
C VAL A 203 -13.58 9.36 -6.07
N SER A 204 -13.62 8.04 -5.84
CA SER A 204 -13.06 7.47 -4.63
C SER A 204 -11.54 7.50 -4.61
N ALA A 205 -10.97 7.80 -3.44
CA ALA A 205 -9.55 7.83 -3.16
C ALA A 205 -9.24 7.09 -1.86
N LEU A 206 -8.04 6.53 -1.76
CA LEU A 206 -7.46 6.03 -0.52
C LEU A 206 -6.86 7.20 0.26
N VAL A 207 -7.14 7.28 1.56
CA VAL A 207 -6.60 8.32 2.43
C VAL A 207 -5.47 7.73 3.28
N ILE A 208 -4.28 8.32 3.17
CA ILE A 208 -3.07 7.86 3.87
C ILE A 208 -2.40 9.03 4.58
N SER A 209 -2.07 8.86 5.86
CA SER A 209 -1.25 9.83 6.59
C SER A 209 0.20 9.38 6.64
N SER A 210 1.12 10.25 6.23
CA SER A 210 2.57 9.99 6.21
C SER A 210 3.33 11.30 6.44
N ASP A 211 4.29 11.30 7.37
CA ASP A 211 5.15 12.45 7.67
C ASP A 211 4.37 13.77 7.87
N SER A 212 3.30 13.71 8.68
CA SER A 212 2.39 14.84 8.95
C SER A 212 1.61 15.37 7.74
N ARG A 213 1.62 14.66 6.61
CA ARG A 213 0.83 14.97 5.41
C ARG A 213 -0.27 13.93 5.22
N VAL A 214 -1.43 14.39 4.78
CA VAL A 214 -2.53 13.52 4.32
C VAL A 214 -2.47 13.44 2.81
N TRP A 215 -2.43 12.23 2.29
CA TRP A 215 -2.43 11.90 0.88
C TRP A 215 -3.79 11.31 0.51
N GLU A 216 -4.42 11.88 -0.51
CA GLU A 216 -5.59 11.31 -1.16
C GLU A 216 -5.14 10.72 -2.50
N ILE A 217 -5.14 9.39 -2.60
CA ILE A 217 -4.66 8.68 -3.79
C ILE A 217 -5.88 8.12 -4.52
N PRO A 218 -6.21 8.60 -5.74
CA PRO A 218 -7.34 8.06 -6.50
C PRO A 218 -7.24 6.55 -6.66
N ILE A 219 -8.35 5.84 -6.45
CA ILE A 219 -8.40 4.38 -6.55
C ILE A 219 -8.05 3.94 -7.98
N ASP A 220 -8.48 4.67 -9.01
CA ASP A 220 -8.13 4.43 -10.43
C ASP A 220 -6.66 4.71 -10.77
N ARG A 221 -5.87 5.23 -9.83
CA ARG A 221 -4.41 5.43 -9.99
C ARG A 221 -3.60 4.55 -9.04
N THR A 222 -4.28 3.67 -8.32
CA THR A 222 -3.69 2.74 -7.38
C THR A 222 -3.53 1.40 -8.07
N ARG A 223 -2.29 0.93 -8.15
CA ARG A 223 -1.98 -0.39 -8.69
C ARG A 223 -2.20 -1.47 -7.64
N SER A 224 -1.68 -1.25 -6.44
CA SER A 224 -1.76 -2.22 -5.37
C SER A 224 -1.61 -1.59 -3.98
N VAL A 225 -2.19 -2.26 -2.99
CA VAL A 225 -2.10 -1.90 -1.58
C VAL A 225 -1.49 -3.06 -0.83
N VAL A 226 -0.40 -2.82 -0.11
CA VAL A 226 0.28 -3.81 0.72
C VAL A 226 0.17 -3.40 2.17
N VAL A 227 -0.45 -4.24 3.01
CA VAL A 227 -0.42 -4.01 4.46
C VAL A 227 0.94 -4.41 5.01
N THR A 228 1.70 -3.42 5.46
CA THR A 228 2.95 -3.66 6.17
C THR A 228 2.61 -3.98 7.61
N SER A 229 2.92 -5.20 8.06
CA SER A 229 2.92 -5.48 9.49
C SER A 229 3.89 -4.51 10.16
N GLU A 230 3.49 -3.87 11.25
CA GLU A 230 4.38 -3.13 12.16
C GLU A 230 5.38 -4.11 12.79
N LYS A 231 6.33 -4.63 12.00
CA LYS A 231 7.46 -5.44 12.46
C LYS A 231 8.52 -4.54 13.09
N GLY A 232 8.07 -3.61 13.93
CA GLY A 232 8.93 -2.82 14.81
C GLY A 232 9.74 -3.68 15.78
N LYS A 233 9.41 -4.97 15.95
CA LYS A 233 10.18 -5.89 16.81
C LYS A 233 11.30 -6.65 16.10
N ALA A 234 11.24 -6.84 14.78
CA ALA A 234 12.26 -7.61 14.07
C ALA A 234 13.58 -6.83 13.92
N LYS A 235 13.51 -5.50 13.79
CA LYS A 235 14.70 -4.64 13.69
C LYS A 235 15.57 -4.66 14.96
N TRP A 236 14.94 -4.77 16.14
CA TRP A 236 15.67 -4.86 17.41
C TRP A 236 16.36 -6.21 17.62
N VAL A 237 15.80 -7.30 17.09
CA VAL A 237 16.42 -8.63 17.18
C VAL A 237 17.71 -8.67 16.34
N GLY A 238 17.69 -8.09 15.14
CA GLY A 238 18.91 -7.97 14.31
C GLY A 238 20.00 -7.12 14.98
N LEU A 239 19.61 -5.97 15.56
CA LEU A 239 20.54 -5.11 16.31
C LEU A 239 21.12 -5.82 17.54
N GLY A 240 20.29 -6.54 18.29
CA GLY A 240 20.70 -7.25 19.50
C GLY A 240 21.68 -8.39 19.22
N ILE A 241 21.46 -9.15 18.15
CA ILE A 241 22.38 -10.22 17.74
C ILE A 241 23.71 -9.63 17.26
N GLY A 242 23.68 -8.56 16.46
CA GLY A 242 24.88 -7.87 16.02
C GLY A 242 25.75 -7.37 17.17
N ALA A 243 25.13 -6.67 18.14
CA ALA A 243 25.83 -6.16 19.31
C ALA A 243 26.41 -7.29 20.19
N ALA A 244 25.69 -8.41 20.33
CA ALA A 244 26.19 -9.56 21.09
C ALA A 244 27.44 -10.19 20.46
N CYS A 245 27.48 -10.30 19.13
CA CYS A 245 28.65 -10.79 18.41
C CYS A 245 29.87 -9.86 18.59
N ASP A 246 29.67 -8.54 18.52
CA ASP A 246 30.75 -7.57 18.71
C ASP A 246 31.36 -7.65 20.11
N VAL A 247 30.51 -7.78 21.15
CA VAL A 247 30.98 -7.94 22.54
C VAL A 247 31.82 -9.21 22.71
N VAL A 248 31.37 -10.35 22.16
CA VAL A 248 32.13 -11.60 22.23
C VAL A 248 33.48 -11.47 21.54
N LEU A 249 33.53 -10.78 20.40
CA LEU A 249 34.77 -10.57 19.66
C LEU A 249 35.76 -9.68 20.44
N ILE A 250 35.27 -8.60 21.06
CA ILE A 250 36.09 -7.72 21.90
C ILE A 250 36.64 -8.47 23.12
N VAL A 251 35.81 -9.26 23.82
CA VAL A 251 36.23 -10.06 24.97
C VAL A 251 37.30 -11.08 24.56
N ALA A 252 37.15 -11.73 23.41
CA ALA A 252 38.14 -12.68 22.90
C ALA A 252 39.49 -12.00 22.58
N ILE A 253 39.47 -10.79 22.02
CA ILE A 253 40.69 -10.01 21.75
C ILE A 253 41.40 -9.62 23.04
N ILE A 254 40.66 -9.16 24.07
CA ILE A 254 41.23 -8.79 25.38
C ILE A 254 41.84 -10.03 26.06
N ALA A 255 41.09 -11.13 26.12
CA ALA A 255 41.55 -12.37 26.74
C ALA A 255 42.79 -12.96 26.04
N TRP A 256 42.90 -12.80 24.72
CA TRP A 256 44.10 -13.18 23.98
C TRP A 256 45.29 -12.27 24.34
N GLY A 257 45.08 -10.95 24.43
CA GLY A 257 46.11 -10.00 24.87
C GLY A 257 46.72 -10.39 26.22
N ASP A 258 45.88 -10.67 27.22
CA ASP A 258 46.33 -11.07 28.55
C ASP A 258 47.09 -12.41 28.56
N ALA A 259 46.67 -13.38 27.74
CA ALA A 259 47.33 -14.67 27.65
C ALA A 259 48.75 -14.59 27.04
N MET A 260 49.03 -13.57 26.22
CA MET A 260 50.37 -13.35 25.66
C MET A 260 51.35 -12.70 26.66
N ASP A 261 50.86 -11.97 27.65
CA ASP A 261 51.70 -11.24 28.61
C ASP A 261 52.34 -12.18 29.67
N TRP A 262 51.78 -13.37 29.86
CA TRP A 262 52.29 -14.36 30.83
C TRP A 262 53.50 -15.18 30.34
N GLY A 263 53.97 -14.96 29.11
CA GLY A 263 55.00 -15.79 28.46
C GLY A 263 56.46 -15.38 28.67
N GLU A 264 56.76 -14.22 29.27
CA GLU A 264 58.14 -13.69 29.32
C GLU A 264 58.77 -13.69 30.74
N GLY A 265 58.10 -14.25 31.74
CA GLY A 265 58.48 -14.10 33.14
C GLY A 265 59.35 -15.19 33.80
N GLY A 266 60.01 -16.11 33.08
CA GLY A 266 60.68 -17.19 33.82
C GLY A 266 61.65 -18.11 33.07
N ILE A 267 62.78 -17.60 32.61
CA ILE A 267 64.02 -18.40 32.53
C ILE A 267 65.21 -17.50 32.92
N HIS A 268 65.38 -17.27 34.22
CA HIS A 268 66.67 -16.84 34.77
C HIS A 268 67.12 -17.84 35.84
N GLY A 269 68.06 -18.69 35.42
CA GLY A 269 69.21 -19.13 36.22
C GLY A 269 68.96 -20.15 37.32
N PHE A 270 69.22 -21.42 37.02
CA PHE A 270 70.02 -22.32 37.86
C PHE A 270 70.90 -23.19 36.97
#